data_AF-A0A438F0E9-F1
#
_entry.id   AF-A0A438F0E9-F1
#
_cell.length_a   1.000
_cell.length_b   1.000
_cell.length_c   1.000
_cell.angle_alpha   90.00
_cell.angle_beta   90.00
_cell.angle_gamma   90.00
#
_symmetry.space_group_name_H-M   'P 1'
#
loop_
_entity.id
_entity.type
_entity.pdbx_description
1 polymer ?
#
loop_
_entity_poly.entity_id
_entity_poly.type
_entity_poly.pdbx_seq_one_letter_code
_entity_poly.pdbx_strand_id
1 'polypeptide(L)'
;MYSSGNPTNIANPIKDASIRIDIKTTGGRLTLFETTLCEKLSWDELDVHFNLDPQGYLSAYTEKDVQLICCQADASSVWVVPQVVQSRFVQSLKWSMDIIFSWQFIRDRPKGKEIVKYELVVQDQDLPKPSEVMEVINGTANTFRIYNVYPRYFRVTGSGDVRFLEQAVDLVSGDLVLNQGNPKWWSFHDIDASAVNGCGELAGPMAIIVSEETPQGILGETLSKFSIWGLYITFVLAVGRFIRLQCSDLRMRIPFENLPSCDRLLAICEDIYAARAEGELEVEEVLYWTLVKIYRSPHMLLEYTKPD
;
A
#
# COMPACT_ATOMS: atom_id res chain seq x y z
N MET A 1 7.82 -5.09 25.30
CA MET A 1 7.90 -5.19 23.83
C MET A 1 7.13 -4.09 23.09
N TYR A 2 6.13 -3.42 23.67
CA TYR A 2 5.32 -2.39 22.99
C TYR A 2 5.68 -0.92 23.31
N SER A 3 6.81 -0.63 23.96
CA SER A 3 7.07 0.73 24.48
C SER A 3 8.35 1.40 23.96
N SER A 4 9.31 0.65 23.41
CA SER A 4 10.66 1.19 23.13
C SER A 4 10.95 1.56 21.67
N GLY A 5 9.97 1.46 20.78
CA GLY A 5 10.15 1.79 19.38
C GLY A 5 8.89 2.44 18.86
N ASN A 6 8.58 3.64 19.34
CA ASN A 6 7.58 4.45 18.66
C ASN A 6 8.21 4.78 17.30
N PRO A 7 7.77 4.17 16.20
CA PRO A 7 8.35 4.50 14.91
C PRO A 7 8.14 5.99 14.72
N THR A 8 9.19 6.72 14.35
CA THR A 8 9.03 8.11 13.93
C THR A 8 8.09 8.08 12.73
N ASN A 9 6.89 8.57 12.93
CA ASN A 9 5.95 8.76 11.84
C ASN A 9 6.49 9.87 10.94
N ILE A 10 6.32 9.71 9.64
CA ILE A 10 6.66 10.73 8.67
C ILE A 10 5.45 11.04 7.80
N ALA A 11 5.40 12.29 7.35
CA ALA A 11 4.51 12.71 6.28
C ALA A 11 4.70 11.80 5.07
N ASN A 12 3.57 11.41 4.47
CA ASN A 12 3.54 10.51 3.33
C ASN A 12 2.76 11.17 2.18
N PRO A 13 3.35 12.20 1.56
CA PRO A 13 2.67 13.01 0.57
C PRO A 13 2.29 12.20 -0.66
N ILE A 14 1.23 12.64 -1.32
CA ILE A 14 0.91 12.19 -2.67
C ILE A 14 2.05 12.63 -3.60
N LYS A 15 2.43 11.74 -4.49
CA LYS A 15 3.47 11.95 -5.50
C LYS A 15 2.86 12.27 -6.85
N ASP A 16 1.78 11.58 -7.19
CA ASP A 16 1.10 11.71 -8.47
C ASP A 16 -0.40 11.46 -8.25
N ALA A 17 -1.21 12.12 -9.06
CA ALA A 17 -2.66 12.01 -9.01
C ALA A 17 -3.20 11.98 -10.44
N SER A 18 -4.23 11.17 -10.63
CA SER A 18 -4.92 11.08 -11.90
C SER A 18 -6.41 10.97 -11.69
N ILE A 19 -7.13 11.46 -12.68
CA ILE A 19 -8.59 11.51 -12.67
C ILE A 19 -9.07 10.86 -13.95
N ARG A 20 -10.15 10.10 -13.82
CA ARG A 20 -10.85 9.55 -14.97
C ARG A 20 -12.35 9.61 -14.78
N ILE A 21 -13.04 10.09 -15.81
CA ILE A 21 -14.50 10.09 -15.93
C ILE A 21 -14.88 9.17 -17.08
N ASP A 22 -15.62 8.13 -16.76
CA ASP A 22 -16.09 7.15 -17.72
C ASP A 22 -17.61 7.17 -17.82
N ILE A 23 -18.12 6.94 -19.02
CA ILE A 23 -19.53 6.71 -19.26
C ILE A 23 -19.74 5.25 -19.64
N LYS A 24 -20.72 4.61 -19.01
CA LYS A 24 -21.04 3.20 -19.17
C LYS A 24 -22.50 3.03 -19.56
N THR A 25 -22.73 2.11 -20.48
CA THR A 25 -24.06 1.67 -20.90
C THR A 25 -24.09 0.14 -20.98
N THR A 26 -25.25 -0.43 -21.31
CA THR A 26 -25.36 -1.85 -21.69
C THR A 26 -24.46 -2.25 -22.86
N GLY A 27 -24.06 -1.30 -23.71
CA GLY A 27 -23.23 -1.53 -24.89
C GLY A 27 -21.71 -1.47 -24.63
N GLY A 28 -21.27 -0.98 -23.47
CA GLY A 28 -19.84 -0.88 -23.13
C GLY A 28 -19.51 0.33 -22.26
N ARG A 29 -18.22 0.68 -22.20
CA ARG A 29 -17.67 1.81 -21.44
C ARG A 29 -16.79 2.65 -22.37
N LEU A 30 -16.91 3.97 -22.28
CA LEU A 30 -16.03 4.95 -22.93
C LEU A 30 -15.46 5.91 -21.90
N THR A 31 -14.20 6.29 -22.07
CA THR A 31 -13.52 7.26 -21.20
C THR A 31 -13.67 8.65 -21.76
N LEU A 32 -14.52 9.47 -21.11
CA LEU A 32 -14.76 10.86 -21.49
C LEU A 32 -13.53 11.70 -21.19
N PHE A 33 -13.15 11.75 -19.92
CA PHE A 33 -12.08 12.62 -19.47
C PHE A 33 -11.03 11.79 -18.74
N GLU A 34 -9.77 12.02 -19.05
CA GLU A 34 -8.64 11.50 -18.29
C GLU A 34 -7.57 12.57 -18.23
N THR A 35 -7.08 12.87 -17.04
CA THR A 35 -5.92 13.73 -16.86
C THR A 35 -4.98 13.14 -15.82
N THR A 36 -3.70 13.19 -16.14
CA THR A 36 -2.57 12.85 -15.25
C THR A 36 -1.71 14.09 -15.00
N LEU A 37 -2.10 15.25 -15.53
CA LEU A 37 -1.39 16.51 -15.37
C LEU A 37 -1.97 17.21 -14.16
N CYS A 38 -1.52 16.76 -12.99
CA CYS A 38 -1.91 17.29 -11.69
C CYS A 38 -0.68 17.82 -10.95
N GLU A 39 -0.77 19.04 -10.46
CA GLU A 39 0.23 19.65 -9.61
C GLU A 39 -0.18 19.49 -8.15
N LYS A 40 0.79 19.16 -7.32
CA LYS A 40 0.63 19.14 -5.87
C LYS A 40 1.23 20.40 -5.28
N LEU A 41 0.40 21.16 -4.59
CA LEU A 41 0.79 22.34 -3.83
C LEU A 41 0.81 21.98 -2.34
N SER A 42 1.89 22.35 -1.67
CA SER A 42 2.03 22.16 -0.23
C SER A 42 1.18 23.20 0.51
N TRP A 43 0.53 22.82 1.61
CA TRP A 43 -0.40 23.71 2.30
C TRP A 43 0.29 24.97 2.87
N ASP A 44 1.56 24.85 3.27
CA ASP A 44 2.40 25.93 3.75
C ASP A 44 2.81 26.95 2.68
N GLU A 45 2.71 26.57 1.39
CA GLU A 45 3.05 27.43 0.25
C GLU A 45 1.84 28.19 -0.32
N LEU A 46 0.63 27.87 0.15
CA LEU A 46 -0.61 28.50 -0.32
C LEU A 46 -0.78 29.89 0.31
N ASP A 47 -1.12 30.88 -0.52
CA ASP A 47 -1.36 32.24 -0.06
C ASP A 47 -2.59 32.28 0.88
N VAL A 48 -2.45 33.00 2.01
CA VAL A 48 -3.41 33.15 3.11
C VAL A 48 -4.74 33.76 2.66
N HIS A 49 -4.82 34.22 1.41
CA HIS A 49 -5.98 34.92 0.84
C HIS A 49 -7.11 33.99 0.35
N PHE A 50 -6.88 32.67 0.28
CA PHE A 50 -7.89 31.71 -0.16
C PHE A 50 -8.51 30.97 1.03
N ASN A 51 -9.83 31.10 1.22
CA ASN A 51 -10.56 30.30 2.21
C ASN A 51 -10.86 28.90 1.66
N LEU A 52 -9.84 28.03 1.68
CA LEU A 52 -9.90 26.65 1.21
C LEU A 52 -10.52 25.68 2.23
N ASP A 53 -10.85 26.13 3.44
CA ASP A 53 -11.50 25.33 4.48
C ASP A 53 -12.50 26.18 5.30
N PRO A 54 -13.61 26.61 4.68
CA PRO A 54 -14.57 27.49 5.33
C PRO A 54 -15.24 26.84 6.55
N GLN A 55 -15.31 25.50 6.58
CA GLN A 55 -15.95 24.73 7.65
C GLN A 55 -14.98 24.25 8.73
N GLY A 56 -13.66 24.44 8.54
CA GLY A 56 -12.65 24.06 9.52
C GLY A 56 -12.36 22.55 9.62
N TYR A 57 -12.62 21.77 8.57
CA TYR A 57 -12.37 20.32 8.54
C TYR A 57 -10.90 19.95 8.70
N LEU A 58 -10.00 20.84 8.30
CA LEU A 58 -8.55 20.64 8.31
C LEU A 58 -7.90 21.06 9.63
N SER A 59 -8.63 21.74 10.51
CA SER A 59 -8.11 22.29 11.79
C SER A 59 -7.51 21.25 12.74
N ALA A 60 -7.91 19.97 12.60
CA ALA A 60 -7.40 18.86 13.39
C ALA A 60 -6.08 18.26 12.85
N TYR A 61 -5.60 18.70 11.70
CA TYR A 61 -4.46 18.11 10.99
C TYR A 61 -3.29 19.09 10.88
N THR A 62 -2.08 18.54 10.78
CA THR A 62 -0.86 19.32 10.58
C THR A 62 -0.77 19.80 9.14
N GLU A 63 -0.35 21.04 8.90
CA GLU A 63 -0.19 21.61 7.55
C GLU A 63 0.67 20.74 6.62
N LYS A 64 1.69 20.05 7.15
CA LYS A 64 2.57 19.15 6.37
C LYS A 64 1.85 17.91 5.83
N ASP A 65 0.76 17.50 6.46
CA ASP A 65 -0.02 16.32 6.08
C ASP A 65 -1.13 16.68 5.09
N VAL A 66 -1.43 17.98 4.96
CA VAL A 66 -2.44 18.52 4.06
C VAL A 66 -1.77 18.94 2.76
N GLN A 67 -2.38 18.57 1.64
CA GLN A 67 -1.93 18.90 0.29
C GLN A 67 -3.12 19.32 -0.55
N LEU A 68 -2.88 20.29 -1.43
CA LEU A 68 -3.82 20.65 -2.47
C LEU A 68 -3.35 20.02 -3.80
N ILE A 69 -4.25 19.30 -4.46
CA ILE A 69 -4.03 18.76 -5.79
C ILE A 69 -4.89 19.55 -6.77
N CYS A 70 -4.24 20.13 -7.77
CA CYS A 70 -4.85 20.90 -8.83
C CYS A 70 -4.54 20.25 -10.17
N CYS A 71 -5.56 19.83 -10.92
CA CYS A 71 -5.38 19.19 -12.21
C CYS A 71 -5.73 20.12 -13.37
N GLN A 72 -5.14 19.85 -14.53
CA GLN A 72 -5.51 20.52 -15.77
C GLN A 72 -6.98 20.23 -16.13
N ALA A 73 -7.66 21.27 -16.64
CA ALA A 73 -9.06 21.17 -17.08
C ALA A 73 -9.19 20.35 -18.36
N ASP A 74 -8.20 20.41 -19.24
CA ASP A 74 -8.16 19.64 -20.47
C ASP A 74 -7.64 18.22 -20.23
N ALA A 75 -8.23 17.25 -20.92
CA ALA A 75 -7.77 15.87 -20.86
C ALA A 75 -6.34 15.72 -21.41
N SER A 76 -5.53 14.87 -20.78
CA SER A 76 -4.20 14.53 -21.29
C SER A 76 -4.26 13.64 -22.54
N SER A 77 -5.42 13.03 -22.80
CA SER A 77 -5.68 12.18 -23.96
C SER A 77 -6.65 12.82 -24.95
N VAL A 78 -6.40 12.60 -26.23
CA VAL A 78 -7.32 12.97 -27.31
C VAL A 78 -8.49 11.97 -27.41
N TRP A 79 -9.68 12.47 -27.73
CA TRP A 79 -10.87 11.64 -27.93
C TRP A 79 -10.89 11.07 -29.35
N VAL A 80 -10.48 9.81 -29.49
CA VAL A 80 -10.47 9.09 -30.76
C VAL A 80 -11.31 7.82 -30.61
N VAL A 81 -12.57 7.91 -31.04
CA VAL A 81 -13.51 6.77 -31.07
C VAL A 81 -14.03 6.60 -32.49
N PRO A 82 -13.92 5.41 -33.12
CA PRO A 82 -14.42 5.19 -34.47
C PRO A 82 -15.93 5.49 -34.59
N GLN A 83 -16.37 6.04 -35.72
CA GLN A 83 -17.76 6.47 -35.91
C GLN A 83 -18.79 5.34 -35.72
N VAL A 84 -18.43 4.11 -36.09
CA VAL A 84 -19.27 2.93 -35.90
C VAL A 84 -19.45 2.61 -34.41
N VAL A 85 -18.41 2.83 -33.60
CA VAL A 85 -18.46 2.64 -32.14
C VAL A 85 -19.29 3.76 -31.51
N GLN A 86 -19.07 5.02 -31.91
CA GLN A 86 -19.84 6.16 -31.40
C GLN A 86 -21.34 6.00 -31.67
N SER A 87 -21.74 5.67 -32.90
CA SER A 87 -23.16 5.50 -33.26
C SER A 87 -23.85 4.37 -32.48
N ARG A 88 -23.18 3.23 -32.29
CA ARG A 88 -23.69 2.13 -31.45
C ARG A 88 -23.80 2.55 -29.97
N PHE A 89 -22.79 3.26 -29.46
CA PHE A 89 -22.77 3.74 -28.09
C PHE A 89 -23.89 4.77 -27.83
N VAL A 90 -24.06 5.75 -28.72
CA VAL A 90 -25.13 6.75 -28.67
C VAL A 90 -26.52 6.11 -28.68
N GLN A 91 -26.71 5.02 -29.43
CA GLN A 91 -27.96 4.27 -29.40
C GLN A 91 -28.20 3.65 -28.02
N SER A 92 -27.15 3.11 -27.38
CA SER A 92 -27.23 2.42 -26.08
C SER A 92 -27.59 3.34 -24.90
N LEU A 93 -27.29 4.64 -25.00
CA LEU A 93 -27.61 5.65 -23.97
C LEU A 93 -29.12 5.77 -23.69
N LYS A 94 -29.98 5.39 -24.65
CA LYS A 94 -31.43 5.45 -24.49
C LYS A 94 -31.99 4.48 -23.45
N TRP A 95 -31.26 3.41 -23.15
CA TRP A 95 -31.74 2.36 -22.23
C TRP A 95 -31.09 2.42 -20.86
N SER A 96 -29.80 2.75 -20.80
CA SER A 96 -29.04 2.80 -19.55
C SER A 96 -27.85 3.75 -19.72
N MET A 97 -27.57 4.54 -18.69
CA MET A 97 -26.40 5.40 -18.65
C MET A 97 -25.94 5.53 -17.22
N ASP A 98 -24.70 5.11 -16.95
CA ASP A 98 -24.01 5.35 -15.70
C ASP A 98 -22.78 6.22 -16.00
N ILE A 99 -22.50 7.18 -15.14
CA ILE A 99 -21.23 7.92 -15.17
C ILE A 99 -20.44 7.53 -13.94
N ILE A 100 -19.16 7.21 -14.15
CA ILE A 100 -18.24 6.75 -13.13
C ILE A 100 -17.11 7.76 -13.04
N PHE A 101 -17.01 8.41 -11.89
CA PHE A 101 -15.89 9.28 -11.56
C PHE A 101 -14.85 8.47 -10.78
N SER A 102 -13.58 8.64 -11.10
CA SER A 102 -12.50 7.99 -10.35
C SER A 102 -11.29 8.90 -10.13
N TRP A 103 -10.80 8.89 -8.89
CA TRP A 103 -9.52 9.45 -8.49
C TRP A 103 -8.54 8.31 -8.23
N GLN A 104 -7.30 8.49 -8.66
CA GLN A 104 -6.19 7.61 -8.33
C GLN A 104 -5.03 8.44 -7.80
N PHE A 105 -4.69 8.21 -6.54
CA PHE A 105 -3.57 8.85 -5.85
C PHE A 105 -2.42 7.85 -5.68
N ILE A 106 -1.20 8.29 -5.96
CA ILE A 106 0.01 7.48 -5.86
C ILE A 106 0.94 8.12 -4.82
N ARG A 107 1.44 7.30 -3.90
CA ARG A 107 2.35 7.70 -2.81
C ARG A 107 3.42 6.64 -2.58
N ASP A 108 4.50 7.00 -1.90
CA ASP A 108 5.65 6.09 -1.76
C ASP A 108 5.46 4.98 -0.70
N ARG A 109 4.55 5.18 0.26
CA ARG A 109 4.26 4.26 1.37
C ARG A 109 2.76 4.13 1.61
N PRO A 110 2.28 3.07 2.27
CA PRO A 110 2.99 1.85 2.62
C PRO A 110 3.31 1.02 1.37
N LYS A 111 4.34 0.17 1.46
CA LYS A 111 4.74 -0.70 0.34
C LYS A 111 3.67 -1.75 0.05
N GLY A 112 3.33 -1.94 -1.22
CA GLY A 112 2.21 -2.77 -1.67
C GLY A 112 0.84 -2.10 -1.59
N LYS A 113 0.79 -0.83 -1.15
CA LYS A 113 -0.41 0.01 -1.00
C LYS A 113 -0.15 1.45 -1.44
N GLU A 114 0.74 1.60 -2.41
CA GLU A 114 1.17 2.87 -3.00
C GLU A 114 0.04 3.55 -3.77
N ILE A 115 -0.81 2.74 -4.40
CA ILE A 115 -1.93 3.21 -5.22
C ILE A 115 -3.20 3.18 -4.39
N VAL A 116 -3.82 4.33 -4.25
CA VAL A 116 -5.08 4.53 -3.55
C VAL A 116 -6.11 5.00 -4.57
N LYS A 117 -7.22 4.27 -4.70
CA LYS A 117 -8.27 4.57 -5.68
C LYS A 117 -9.57 4.94 -4.99
N TYR A 118 -10.24 5.93 -5.52
CA TYR A 118 -11.61 6.28 -5.20
C TYR A 118 -12.43 6.21 -6.48
N GLU A 119 -13.61 5.60 -6.41
CA GLU A 119 -14.53 5.45 -7.53
C GLU A 119 -15.94 5.75 -7.02
N LEU A 120 -16.67 6.61 -7.72
CA LEU A 120 -18.06 6.96 -7.47
C LEU A 120 -18.88 6.72 -8.73
N VAL A 121 -19.95 5.94 -8.58
CA VAL A 121 -21.00 5.88 -9.60
C VAL A 121 -21.99 7.00 -9.27
N VAL A 122 -22.15 7.94 -10.20
CA VAL A 122 -23.05 9.09 -10.05
C VAL A 122 -24.49 8.58 -9.93
N GLN A 123 -25.25 9.14 -9.00
CA GLN A 123 -26.63 8.74 -8.76
C GLN A 123 -27.54 9.22 -9.90
N ASP A 124 -28.64 8.50 -10.15
CA ASP A 124 -29.57 8.79 -11.26
C ASP A 124 -30.10 10.23 -11.27
N GLN A 125 -30.27 10.84 -10.09
CA GLN A 125 -30.75 12.22 -9.93
C GLN A 125 -29.71 13.28 -10.33
N ASP A 126 -28.43 12.92 -10.32
CA ASP A 126 -27.29 13.79 -10.56
C ASP A 126 -26.70 13.60 -11.97
N LEU A 127 -27.22 12.62 -12.72
CA LEU A 127 -26.88 12.36 -14.11
C LEU A 127 -27.52 13.38 -15.06
N PRO A 128 -26.85 13.73 -16.17
CA PRO A 128 -27.44 14.52 -17.24
C PRO A 128 -28.56 13.74 -17.92
N LYS A 129 -29.36 14.43 -18.73
CA LYS A 129 -30.31 13.73 -19.59
C LYS A 129 -29.54 12.99 -20.69
N PRO A 130 -29.91 11.74 -21.03
CA PRO A 130 -29.26 11.03 -22.13
C PRO A 130 -29.27 11.82 -23.45
N SER A 131 -30.33 12.62 -23.70
CA SER A 131 -30.41 13.48 -24.89
C SER A 131 -29.29 14.52 -24.96
N GLU A 132 -28.90 15.13 -23.84
CA GLU A 132 -27.85 16.14 -23.77
C GLU A 132 -26.49 15.51 -24.11
N VAL A 133 -26.20 14.34 -23.55
CA VAL A 133 -24.98 13.58 -23.86
C VAL A 133 -24.94 13.17 -25.34
N MET A 134 -26.07 12.72 -25.89
CA MET A 134 -26.19 12.37 -27.31
C MET A 134 -25.95 13.59 -28.21
N GLU A 135 -26.47 14.76 -27.86
CA GLU A 135 -26.24 16.01 -28.60
C GLU A 135 -24.77 16.41 -28.61
N VAL A 136 -24.08 16.25 -27.48
CA VAL A 136 -22.63 16.55 -27.39
C VAL A 136 -21.81 15.58 -28.24
N ILE A 137 -22.05 14.28 -28.15
CA ILE A 137 -21.31 13.28 -28.94
C ILE A 137 -21.57 13.46 -30.45
N ASN A 138 -22.80 13.79 -30.83
CA ASN A 138 -23.16 14.08 -32.23
C ASN A 138 -22.61 15.42 -32.74
N GLY A 139 -22.14 16.30 -31.83
CA GLY A 139 -21.58 17.61 -32.15
C GLY A 139 -22.62 18.72 -32.37
N THR A 140 -23.87 18.52 -31.96
CA THR A 140 -24.91 19.57 -31.96
C THR A 140 -24.83 20.47 -30.74
N ALA A 141 -24.29 19.94 -29.64
CA ALA A 141 -23.90 20.68 -28.44
C ALA A 141 -22.41 20.44 -28.16
N ASN A 142 -21.84 21.25 -27.27
CA ASN A 142 -20.44 21.11 -26.85
C ASN A 142 -20.29 20.77 -25.37
N THR A 143 -21.32 20.89 -24.55
CA THR A 143 -21.21 20.72 -23.10
C THR A 143 -22.45 20.06 -22.50
N PHE A 144 -22.26 19.29 -21.43
CA PHE A 144 -23.31 18.83 -20.55
C PHE A 144 -22.83 18.87 -19.10
N ARG A 145 -23.78 18.95 -18.16
CA ARG A 145 -23.50 19.11 -16.74
C ARG A 145 -23.69 17.80 -15.99
N ILE A 146 -22.78 17.50 -15.07
CA ILE A 146 -22.89 16.42 -14.09
C ILE A 146 -22.83 17.00 -12.68
N TYR A 147 -23.71 16.52 -11.81
CA TYR A 147 -23.80 16.99 -10.43
C TYR A 147 -23.16 16.00 -9.47
N ASN A 148 -22.68 16.50 -8.33
CA ASN A 148 -22.29 15.69 -7.17
C ASN A 148 -21.32 14.52 -7.49
N VAL A 149 -20.26 14.79 -8.24
CA VAL A 149 -19.40 13.78 -8.87
C VAL A 149 -18.24 13.27 -8.02
N TYR A 150 -17.73 14.07 -7.08
CA TYR A 150 -16.71 13.66 -6.12
C TYR A 150 -16.62 14.66 -4.94
N PRO A 151 -16.17 14.25 -3.74
CA PRO A 151 -16.01 15.15 -2.60
C PRO A 151 -14.72 15.97 -2.69
N ARG A 152 -14.68 17.17 -2.12
CA ARG A 152 -13.50 18.03 -2.22
C ARG A 152 -12.38 17.60 -1.28
N TYR A 153 -12.72 16.98 -0.14
CA TYR A 153 -11.76 16.63 0.91
C TYR A 153 -11.62 15.12 1.09
N PHE A 154 -10.40 14.64 0.85
CA PHE A 154 -10.03 13.25 0.99
C PHE A 154 -9.08 13.05 2.17
N ARG A 155 -9.29 11.97 2.92
CA ARG A 155 -8.34 11.44 3.90
C ARG A 155 -7.78 10.13 3.38
N VAL A 156 -6.50 10.11 3.06
CA VAL A 156 -5.79 8.93 2.57
C VAL A 156 -5.14 8.21 3.74
N THR A 157 -5.60 6.99 4.00
CA THR A 157 -5.22 6.23 5.20
C THR A 157 -3.95 5.40 5.00
N GLY A 158 -3.28 5.05 6.10
CA GLY A 158 -2.19 4.07 6.11
C GLY A 158 -2.61 2.67 5.64
N SER A 159 -3.92 2.34 5.62
CA SER A 159 -4.40 1.05 5.11
C SER A 159 -4.55 0.98 3.59
N GLY A 160 -4.37 2.09 2.87
CA GLY A 160 -4.54 2.15 1.42
C GLY A 160 -5.95 2.54 0.97
N ASP A 161 -6.80 2.97 1.91
CA ASP A 161 -8.19 3.35 1.64
C ASP A 161 -8.37 4.87 1.71
N VAL A 162 -9.37 5.37 0.99
CA VAL A 162 -9.82 6.77 1.04
C VAL A 162 -11.02 6.87 1.98
N ARG A 163 -11.01 7.90 2.83
CA ARG A 163 -12.16 8.32 3.65
C ARG A 163 -12.50 9.77 3.34
N PHE A 164 -13.73 10.17 3.57
CA PHE A 164 -14.15 11.56 3.39
C PHE A 164 -14.08 12.28 4.74
N LEU A 165 -13.66 13.54 4.69
CA LEU A 165 -13.67 14.43 5.86
C LEU A 165 -14.99 15.17 6.00
N GLU A 166 -15.66 15.41 4.87
CA GLU A 166 -16.94 16.09 4.79
C GLU A 166 -18.12 15.15 5.05
N GLN A 167 -19.24 15.75 5.46
CA GLN A 167 -20.55 15.14 5.31
C GLN A 167 -20.94 15.21 3.81
N ALA A 168 -21.82 14.34 3.33
CA ALA A 168 -22.14 14.14 1.91
C ALA A 168 -22.77 15.35 1.16
N VAL A 169 -22.65 16.56 1.68
CA VAL A 169 -23.32 17.79 1.21
C VAL A 169 -22.41 18.64 0.30
N ASP A 170 -21.09 18.45 0.36
CA ASP A 170 -20.10 19.29 -0.34
C ASP A 170 -19.48 18.58 -1.57
N LEU A 171 -20.30 17.83 -2.32
CA LEU A 171 -19.86 17.18 -3.55
C LEU A 171 -19.69 18.21 -4.69
N VAL A 172 -18.62 18.06 -5.46
CA VAL A 172 -18.29 18.93 -6.59
C VAL A 172 -19.20 18.61 -7.76
N SER A 173 -19.69 19.64 -8.45
CA SER A 173 -20.42 19.52 -9.71
C SER A 173 -19.61 20.16 -10.84
N GLY A 174 -19.72 19.64 -12.06
CA GLY A 174 -18.87 20.08 -13.16
C GLY A 174 -19.52 19.98 -14.53
N ASP A 175 -19.00 20.80 -15.44
CA ASP A 175 -19.35 20.80 -16.85
C ASP A 175 -18.31 20.02 -17.65
N LEU A 176 -18.76 19.02 -18.42
CA LEU A 176 -17.92 18.34 -19.40
C LEU A 176 -18.09 18.97 -20.77
N VAL A 177 -17.00 19.47 -21.33
CA VAL A 177 -16.96 20.13 -22.62
C VAL A 177 -16.21 19.26 -23.63
N LEU A 178 -16.83 18.94 -24.76
CA LEU A 178 -16.18 18.31 -25.90
C LEU A 178 -15.66 19.39 -26.86
N ASN A 179 -14.36 19.60 -26.87
CA ASN A 179 -13.72 20.54 -27.78
C ASN A 179 -13.65 19.97 -29.19
N GLN A 180 -14.17 20.72 -30.16
CA GLN A 180 -14.24 20.31 -31.57
C GLN A 180 -12.93 20.54 -32.35
N GLY A 181 -11.78 20.43 -31.68
CA GLY A 181 -10.48 20.50 -32.35
C GLY A 181 -10.21 19.32 -33.28
N ASN A 182 -9.05 19.34 -33.96
CA ASN A 182 -8.58 18.24 -34.79
C ASN A 182 -7.21 17.74 -34.27
N PRO A 183 -7.16 16.69 -33.42
CA PRO A 183 -8.27 15.84 -32.95
C PRO A 183 -9.14 16.48 -31.86
N LYS A 184 -10.32 15.89 -31.57
CA LYS A 184 -11.23 16.32 -30.48
C LYS A 184 -10.68 15.90 -29.11
N TRP A 185 -11.02 16.60 -28.04
CA TRP A 185 -10.70 16.21 -26.65
C TRP A 185 -11.78 16.71 -25.68
N TRP A 186 -11.84 16.09 -24.50
CA TRP A 186 -12.75 16.53 -23.43
C TRP A 186 -12.04 17.43 -22.43
N SER A 187 -12.81 18.31 -21.81
CA SER A 187 -12.38 19.13 -20.68
C SER A 187 -13.43 19.07 -19.58
N PHE A 188 -12.96 19.14 -18.34
CA PHE A 188 -13.80 19.21 -17.16
C PHE A 188 -13.58 20.53 -16.45
N HIS A 189 -14.67 21.25 -16.19
CA HIS A 189 -14.66 22.51 -15.45
C HIS A 189 -15.52 22.38 -14.19
N ASP A 190 -14.93 22.60 -13.02
CA ASP A 190 -15.67 22.71 -11.75
C ASP A 190 -16.49 24.01 -11.77
N ILE A 191 -17.79 23.90 -11.50
CA ILE A 191 -18.74 25.04 -11.53
C ILE A 191 -18.44 26.02 -10.39
N ASP A 192 -17.99 25.49 -9.25
CA ASP A 192 -17.70 26.26 -8.04
C ASP A 192 -16.22 26.67 -7.96
N ALA A 193 -15.42 26.41 -9.01
CA ALA A 193 -14.00 26.76 -9.07
C ALA A 193 -13.72 28.24 -8.78
N SER A 194 -14.63 29.13 -9.20
CA SER A 194 -14.49 30.58 -8.98
C SER A 194 -14.63 31.00 -7.50
N ALA A 195 -15.24 30.17 -6.65
CA ALA A 195 -15.32 30.41 -5.20
C ALA A 195 -14.06 29.93 -4.46
N VAL A 196 -13.28 29.03 -5.08
CA VAL A 196 -12.15 28.32 -4.46
C VAL A 196 -10.89 28.53 -5.32
N ASN A 197 -10.39 29.77 -5.36
CA ASN A 197 -9.35 30.18 -6.30
C ASN A 197 -7.91 29.75 -5.90
N GLY A 198 -7.74 28.53 -5.39
CA GLY A 198 -6.45 28.00 -4.91
C GLY A 198 -5.54 27.41 -5.98
N CYS A 199 -6.08 27.12 -7.18
CA CYS A 199 -5.37 26.41 -8.24
C CYS A 199 -4.85 27.31 -9.39
N GLY A 200 -5.02 28.63 -9.29
CA GLY A 200 -4.49 29.57 -10.29
C GLY A 200 -4.97 29.26 -11.71
N GLU A 201 -4.03 29.00 -12.63
CA GLU A 201 -4.31 28.66 -14.03
C GLU A 201 -4.83 27.22 -14.25
N LEU A 202 -4.72 26.35 -13.23
CA LEU A 202 -5.23 24.97 -13.25
C LEU A 202 -6.73 24.97 -12.92
N ALA A 203 -7.55 25.29 -13.92
CA ALA A 203 -9.02 25.39 -13.78
C ALA A 203 -9.77 24.04 -13.85
N GLY A 204 -9.06 22.92 -13.68
CA GLY A 204 -9.62 21.58 -13.73
C GLY A 204 -10.14 21.09 -12.39
N PRO A 205 -10.31 19.77 -12.23
CA PRO A 205 -10.71 19.21 -10.95
C PRO A 205 -9.63 19.45 -9.88
N MET A 206 -10.07 19.83 -8.69
CA MET A 206 -9.22 20.03 -7.53
C MET A 206 -9.62 19.10 -6.37
N ALA A 207 -8.65 18.72 -5.55
CA ALA A 207 -8.86 17.88 -4.37
C ALA A 207 -7.94 18.32 -3.23
N ILE A 208 -8.48 18.42 -2.01
CA ILE A 208 -7.71 18.64 -0.79
C ILE A 208 -7.50 17.28 -0.13
N ILE A 209 -6.25 16.91 0.11
CA ILE A 209 -5.88 15.59 0.60
C ILE A 209 -5.15 15.71 1.92
N VAL A 210 -5.66 15.00 2.91
CA VAL A 210 -5.00 14.76 4.19
C VAL A 210 -4.40 13.36 4.14
N SER A 211 -3.07 13.30 4.14
CA SER A 211 -2.33 12.04 4.10
C SER A 211 -1.96 11.61 5.52
N GLU A 212 -2.38 10.41 5.93
CA GLU A 212 -1.93 9.86 7.21
C GLU A 212 -0.43 9.57 7.18
N GLU A 213 0.24 9.97 8.26
CA GLU A 213 1.64 9.64 8.45
C GLU A 213 1.86 8.12 8.47
N THR A 214 3.02 7.70 7.99
CA THR A 214 3.38 6.27 7.98
C THR A 214 4.58 5.99 8.88
N PRO A 215 4.57 4.87 9.61
CA PRO A 215 5.67 4.51 10.49
C PRO A 215 6.94 4.21 9.69
N GLN A 216 8.09 4.70 10.17
CA GLN A 216 9.41 4.38 9.62
C GLN A 216 10.10 3.18 10.28
N GLY A 217 11.15 2.69 9.60
CA GLY A 217 12.06 1.66 10.09
C GLY A 217 11.59 0.24 9.77
N ILE A 218 12.39 -0.74 10.22
CA ILE A 218 12.13 -2.18 10.00
C ILE A 218 10.74 -2.56 10.51
N LEU A 219 10.28 -1.96 11.61
CA LEU A 219 8.93 -2.17 12.13
C LEU A 219 7.85 -1.63 11.18
N GLY A 220 8.01 -0.44 10.62
CA GLY A 220 7.07 0.10 9.62
C GLY A 220 7.06 -0.69 8.30
N GLU A 221 8.22 -1.13 7.83
CA GLU A 221 8.34 -1.97 6.62
C GLU A 221 7.77 -3.37 6.81
N THR A 222 7.99 -3.98 7.98
CA THR A 222 7.41 -5.27 8.32
C THR A 222 5.92 -5.16 8.54
N LEU A 223 5.41 -4.11 9.22
CA LEU A 223 3.97 -3.89 9.43
C LEU A 223 3.22 -3.52 8.15
N SER A 224 3.86 -2.80 7.22
CA SER A 224 3.26 -2.47 5.92
C SER A 224 3.12 -3.69 5.01
N LYS A 225 4.05 -4.66 5.09
CA LYS A 225 4.02 -5.90 4.30
C LYS A 225 3.31 -7.06 4.99
N PHE A 226 3.42 -7.15 6.32
CA PHE A 226 2.87 -8.22 7.15
C PHE A 226 1.99 -7.63 8.24
N SER A 227 0.75 -8.12 8.34
CA SER A 227 -0.15 -7.76 9.44
C SER A 227 0.49 -8.08 10.79
N ILE A 228 0.16 -7.31 11.83
CA ILE A 228 0.58 -7.57 13.21
C ILE A 228 0.27 -9.00 13.67
N TRP A 229 -0.81 -9.58 13.12
CA TRP A 229 -1.17 -10.99 13.31
C TRP A 229 -0.10 -11.95 12.77
N GLY A 230 0.47 -11.66 11.60
CA GLY A 230 1.53 -12.46 11.01
C GLY A 230 2.81 -12.42 11.85
N LEU A 231 3.17 -11.25 12.37
CA LEU A 231 4.31 -11.10 13.28
C LEU A 231 4.10 -11.87 14.60
N TYR A 232 2.89 -11.82 15.16
CA TYR A 232 2.54 -12.57 16.36
C TYR A 232 2.63 -14.09 16.13
N ILE A 233 2.00 -14.59 15.07
CA ILE A 233 2.00 -16.03 14.74
C ILE A 233 3.42 -16.52 14.50
N THR A 234 4.23 -15.79 13.73
CA THR A 234 5.62 -16.18 13.46
C THR A 234 6.48 -16.22 14.72
N PHE A 235 6.35 -15.21 15.60
CA PHE A 235 7.05 -15.21 16.88
C PHE A 235 6.64 -16.38 17.78
N VAL A 236 5.34 -16.63 17.94
CA VAL A 236 4.82 -17.72 18.77
C VAL A 236 5.28 -19.08 18.21
N LEU A 237 5.23 -19.28 16.89
CA LEU A 237 5.72 -20.50 16.26
C LEU A 237 7.23 -20.68 16.42
N ALA A 238 8.02 -19.60 16.33
CA ALA A 238 9.46 -19.65 16.54
C ALA A 238 9.81 -20.05 17.98
N VAL A 239 9.18 -19.42 18.97
CA VAL A 239 9.36 -19.76 20.39
C VAL A 239 8.89 -21.19 20.66
N GLY A 240 7.73 -21.58 20.13
CA GLY A 240 7.21 -22.95 20.26
C GLY A 240 8.15 -24.00 19.67
N ARG A 241 8.74 -23.74 18.49
CA ARG A 241 9.76 -24.60 17.90
C ARG A 241 11.04 -24.65 18.72
N PHE A 242 11.47 -23.52 19.27
CA PHE A 242 12.66 -23.46 20.12
C PHE A 242 12.49 -24.29 21.39
N ILE A 243 11.35 -24.15 22.08
CA ILE A 243 11.03 -24.97 23.27
C ILE A 243 10.95 -26.45 22.88
N ARG A 244 10.28 -26.77 21.76
CA ARG A 244 10.21 -28.14 21.25
C ARG A 244 11.60 -28.72 21.00
N LEU A 245 12.54 -27.96 20.44
CA LEU A 245 13.92 -28.41 20.18
C LEU A 245 14.68 -28.78 21.45
N GLN A 246 14.50 -28.03 22.55
CA GLN A 246 15.15 -28.33 23.83
C GLN A 246 14.58 -29.58 24.51
N CYS A 247 13.28 -29.86 24.30
CA CYS A 247 12.63 -31.05 24.85
C CYS A 247 12.63 -32.25 23.89
N SER A 248 12.85 -32.05 22.60
CA SER A 248 12.96 -33.14 21.62
C SER A 248 14.30 -33.83 21.74
N ASP A 249 14.32 -35.12 21.39
CA ASP A 249 15.54 -35.95 21.34
C ASP A 249 16.27 -36.15 22.68
N LEU A 250 15.63 -35.83 23.82
CA LEU A 250 16.12 -36.21 25.15
C LEU A 250 16.47 -37.71 25.21
N ARG A 251 15.61 -38.58 24.64
CA ARG A 251 15.84 -40.03 24.58
C ARG A 251 17.14 -40.39 23.85
N MET A 252 17.48 -39.68 22.77
CA MET A 252 18.68 -39.96 21.98
C MET A 252 19.95 -39.53 22.71
N ARG A 253 19.85 -38.58 23.65
CA ARG A 253 20.96 -38.10 24.47
C ARG A 253 21.23 -38.97 25.71
N ILE A 254 20.23 -39.73 26.18
CA ILE A 254 20.35 -40.59 27.39
C ILE A 254 21.65 -41.42 27.43
N PRO A 255 22.07 -42.14 26.37
CA PRO A 255 23.25 -42.99 26.42
C PRO A 255 24.57 -42.25 26.63
N PHE A 256 24.61 -40.94 26.36
CA PHE A 256 25.82 -40.12 26.44
C PHE A 256 25.82 -39.16 27.63
N GLU A 257 24.64 -38.81 28.17
CA GLU A 257 24.51 -37.88 29.29
C GLU A 257 24.32 -38.58 30.64
N ASN A 258 23.69 -39.75 30.67
CA ASN A 258 23.40 -40.48 31.91
C ASN A 258 24.36 -41.65 32.10
N LEU A 259 25.65 -41.35 32.26
CA LEU A 259 26.71 -42.34 32.48
C LEU A 259 27.01 -42.48 33.99
N PRO A 260 27.22 -43.70 34.54
CA PRO A 260 27.45 -43.89 35.98
C PRO A 260 28.77 -43.29 36.52
N SER A 261 29.88 -43.44 35.78
CA SER A 261 31.16 -42.77 36.04
C SER A 261 31.82 -42.41 34.69
N CYS A 262 32.57 -41.31 34.65
CA CYS A 262 33.30 -40.86 33.46
C CYS A 262 34.82 -40.90 33.65
N ASP A 263 35.34 -41.42 34.76
CA ASP A 263 36.75 -41.26 35.16
C ASP A 263 37.71 -41.90 34.15
N ARG A 264 37.39 -43.11 33.68
CA ARG A 264 38.19 -43.82 32.66
C ARG A 264 38.17 -43.13 31.30
N LEU A 265 37.03 -42.51 30.92
CA LEU A 265 36.94 -41.74 29.68
C LEU A 265 37.71 -40.41 29.79
N LEU A 266 37.66 -39.78 30.95
CA LEU A 266 38.39 -38.56 31.24
C LEU A 266 39.90 -38.81 31.19
N ALA A 267 40.39 -39.90 31.79
CA ALA A 267 41.81 -40.29 31.72
C ALA A 267 42.29 -40.45 30.26
N ILE A 268 41.51 -41.08 29.39
CA ILE A 268 41.85 -41.18 27.95
C ILE A 268 41.93 -39.78 27.31
N CYS A 269 41.05 -38.86 27.69
CA CYS A 269 41.08 -37.49 27.16
C CYS A 269 42.28 -36.69 27.69
N GLU A 270 42.68 -36.91 28.94
CA GLU A 270 43.88 -36.34 29.55
C GLU A 270 45.15 -36.89 28.89
N ASP A 271 45.22 -38.19 28.62
CA ASP A 271 46.35 -38.83 27.92
C ASP A 271 46.47 -38.31 26.47
N ILE A 272 45.35 -38.10 25.76
CA ILE A 272 45.34 -37.45 24.44
C ILE A 272 45.90 -36.03 24.55
N TYR A 273 45.48 -35.29 25.58
CA TYR A 273 45.94 -33.92 25.80
C TYR A 273 47.45 -33.88 26.12
N ALA A 274 47.96 -34.81 26.93
CA ALA A 274 49.37 -34.95 27.28
C ALA A 274 50.22 -35.31 26.04
N ALA A 275 49.84 -36.34 25.28
CA ALA A 275 50.53 -36.73 24.06
C ALA A 275 50.62 -35.59 23.03
N ARG A 276 49.54 -34.79 22.91
CA ARG A 276 49.54 -33.59 22.07
C ARG A 276 50.50 -32.51 22.57
N ALA A 277 50.59 -32.32 23.89
CA ALA A 277 51.50 -31.33 24.50
C ALA A 277 52.98 -31.71 24.33
N GLU A 278 53.27 -33.01 24.32
CA GLU A 278 54.62 -33.55 24.14
C GLU A 278 55.01 -33.71 22.65
N GLY A 279 54.04 -33.64 21.74
CA GLY A 279 54.23 -33.76 20.29
C GLY A 279 54.29 -35.21 19.80
N GLU A 280 53.84 -36.18 20.60
CA GLU A 280 53.78 -37.59 20.25
C GLU A 280 52.52 -37.93 19.42
N LEU A 281 52.55 -37.53 18.14
CA LEU A 281 51.39 -37.63 17.24
C LEU A 281 50.89 -39.06 16.99
N GLU A 282 51.78 -40.06 16.99
CA GLU A 282 51.39 -41.47 16.81
C GLU A 282 50.57 -41.98 18.01
N VAL A 283 50.96 -41.62 19.23
CA VAL A 283 50.25 -41.98 20.47
C VAL A 283 48.90 -41.27 20.54
N GLU A 284 48.88 -39.98 20.17
CA GLU A 284 47.64 -39.20 20.07
C GLU A 284 46.64 -39.86 19.10
N GLU A 285 47.08 -40.28 17.92
CA GLU A 285 46.22 -40.92 16.91
C GLU A 285 45.62 -42.24 17.43
N VAL A 286 46.44 -43.08 18.08
CA VAL A 286 45.97 -44.36 18.64
C VAL A 286 44.93 -44.14 19.73
N LEU A 287 45.16 -43.18 20.64
CA LEU A 287 44.21 -42.86 21.71
C LEU A 287 42.93 -42.24 21.16
N TYR A 288 43.02 -41.36 20.15
CA TYR A 288 41.86 -40.78 19.49
C TYR A 288 40.96 -41.85 18.83
N TRP A 289 41.55 -42.78 18.07
CA TRP A 289 40.78 -43.88 17.47
C TRP A 289 40.17 -44.80 18.50
N THR A 290 40.85 -45.00 19.64
CA THR A 290 40.30 -45.74 20.79
C THR A 290 39.06 -45.05 21.33
N LEU A 291 39.09 -43.73 21.55
CA LEU A 291 37.94 -42.94 21.98
C LEU A 291 36.77 -43.03 20.98
N VAL A 292 37.04 -42.87 19.68
CA VAL A 292 36.02 -43.01 18.63
C VAL A 292 35.38 -44.39 18.63
N LYS A 293 36.18 -45.46 18.83
CA LYS A 293 35.67 -46.84 18.88
C LYS A 293 34.74 -47.05 20.08
N ILE A 294 35.03 -46.43 21.22
CA ILE A 294 34.17 -46.47 22.41
C ILE A 294 32.84 -45.77 22.12
N TYR A 295 32.85 -44.54 21.59
CA TYR A 295 31.63 -43.79 21.27
C TYR A 295 30.77 -44.42 20.15
N ARG A 296 31.36 -45.25 19.27
CA ARG A 296 30.63 -45.99 18.23
C ARG A 296 29.87 -47.22 18.74
N SER A 297 30.20 -47.74 19.92
CA SER A 297 29.60 -48.96 20.47
C SER A 297 28.99 -48.71 21.85
N PRO A 298 27.65 -48.69 21.99
CA PRO A 298 26.99 -48.47 23.28
C PRO A 298 27.42 -49.47 24.36
N HIS A 299 27.73 -50.71 23.97
CA HIS A 299 28.23 -51.73 24.90
C HIS A 299 29.62 -51.39 25.44
N MET A 300 30.53 -50.90 24.59
CA MET A 300 31.86 -50.46 25.02
C MET A 300 31.76 -49.22 25.91
N LEU A 301 30.90 -48.26 25.54
CA LEU A 301 30.67 -47.06 26.32
C LEU A 301 30.18 -47.38 27.74
N LEU A 302 29.23 -48.32 27.88
CA LEU A 302 28.76 -48.78 29.18
C LEU A 302 29.86 -49.50 29.99
N GLU A 303 30.71 -50.30 29.35
CA GLU A 303 31.81 -51.01 30.03
C GLU A 303 32.85 -50.04 30.62
N TYR A 304 33.15 -48.97 29.87
CA TYR A 304 34.12 -47.95 30.28
C TYR A 304 33.56 -46.93 31.28
N THR A 305 32.25 -46.96 31.55
CA THR A 305 31.56 -46.00 32.45
C THR A 305 30.97 -46.66 33.69
N LYS A 306 31.34 -47.92 33.97
CA LYS A 306 30.97 -48.58 35.22
C LYS A 306 31.70 -47.92 36.40
N PRO A 307 31.04 -47.79 37.57
CA PRO A 307 31.75 -47.48 38.80
C PRO A 307 32.71 -48.63 39.13
N ASP A 308 33.91 -48.28 39.58
CA ASP A 308 34.89 -49.25 40.11
C ASP A 308 34.43 -49.88 41.43
#